data_AF-A0A3L7D9U7-F1
#
_entry.id   AF-A0A3L7D9U7-F1
#
_cell.length_a   1.000
_cell.length_b   1.000
_cell.length_c   1.000
_cell.angle_alpha   90.00
_cell.angle_beta   90.00
_cell.angle_gamma   90.00
#
_symmetry.space_group_name_H-M   'P 1'
#
loop_
_entity.id
_entity.type
_entity.pdbx_description
1 polymer ?
#
loop_
_entity_poly.entity_id
_entity_poly.type
_entity_poly.pdbx_seq_one_letter_code
_entity_poly.pdbx_strand_id
1 'polypeptide(L)'
;MKKSFLILLLIMPLVLFLHPQESWQSVYVKYLDSIFESRDTFLDPNDELVLIDLDINGIPELLGGSVGRLTSPINVAITVRGGKIVHLKHKGAGISGAPIESKTRFHIGMWAFSVQDSNIALYRGNGHYIFIGEDGTSGLDSWSSGLFEIKLEGDTIYTKQISYASGPNPFNVCDGCEAEPEKYKLGTQSVSRTEYEKGLKRYFSRLEAVDSGAVSIDVWKVYDFDKGKVNRQKIEEFVRSYGR
;
A
#
# COMPACT_ATOMS: atom_id res chain seq x y z
N MET A 1 49.74 22.59 -49.08
CA MET A 1 48.40 22.20 -49.58
C MET A 1 47.72 21.36 -48.51
N LYS A 2 46.70 21.90 -47.81
CA LYS A 2 46.00 21.22 -46.71
C LYS A 2 44.96 20.27 -47.31
N LYS A 3 45.04 18.98 -46.95
CA LYS A 3 44.04 17.96 -47.29
C LYS A 3 42.88 18.07 -46.30
N SER A 4 41.68 18.37 -46.80
CA SER A 4 40.44 18.26 -46.02
C SER A 4 39.89 16.85 -46.15
N PHE A 5 39.75 16.15 -45.02
CA PHE A 5 39.06 14.86 -44.92
C PHE A 5 37.61 15.15 -44.53
N LEU A 6 36.67 14.90 -45.45
CA LEU A 6 35.24 15.05 -45.20
C LEU A 6 34.73 13.72 -44.60
N ILE A 7 34.43 13.71 -43.30
CA ILE A 7 33.77 12.60 -42.63
C ILE A 7 32.27 12.72 -42.92
N LEU A 8 31.76 11.88 -43.82
CA LEU A 8 30.33 11.75 -44.09
C LEU A 8 29.71 10.92 -42.95
N LEU A 9 29.15 11.59 -41.94
CA LEU A 9 28.32 10.96 -40.91
C LEU A 9 27.02 10.49 -41.55
N LEU A 10 26.94 9.19 -41.86
CA LEU A 10 25.67 8.53 -42.12
C LEU A 10 24.83 8.56 -40.83
N ILE A 11 23.89 9.50 -40.77
CA ILE A 11 22.81 9.48 -39.79
C ILE A 11 21.82 8.42 -40.28
N MET A 12 22.06 7.16 -39.91
CA MET A 12 21.01 6.15 -40.04
C MET A 12 19.89 6.51 -39.05
N PRO A 13 18.62 6.58 -39.48
CA PRO A 13 17.53 6.70 -38.54
C PRO A 13 17.51 5.41 -37.71
N LEU A 14 17.89 5.54 -36.44
CA LEU A 14 17.74 4.48 -35.46
C LEU A 14 16.24 4.29 -35.24
N VAL A 15 15.62 3.45 -36.06
CA VAL A 15 14.28 2.94 -35.80
C VAL A 15 14.41 2.03 -34.59
N LEU A 16 14.31 2.63 -33.39
CA LEU A 16 14.08 1.90 -32.17
C LEU A 16 12.75 1.16 -32.38
N PHE A 17 12.82 -0.14 -32.64
CA PHE A 17 11.69 -1.04 -32.45
C PHE A 17 11.32 -1.00 -30.96
N LEU A 18 10.54 0.01 -30.58
CA LEU A 18 9.70 -0.04 -29.39
C LEU A 18 8.76 -1.21 -29.64
N HIS A 19 9.17 -2.39 -29.16
CA HIS A 19 8.23 -3.49 -28.97
C HIS A 19 7.07 -2.89 -28.19
N PRO A 20 5.81 -3.10 -28.60
CA PRO A 20 4.67 -2.59 -27.86
C PRO A 20 4.83 -3.07 -26.41
N GLN A 21 5.16 -2.13 -25.53
CA GLN A 21 5.38 -2.43 -24.12
C GLN A 21 4.02 -2.88 -23.58
N GLU A 22 3.98 -4.08 -22.99
CA GLU A 22 2.73 -4.56 -22.38
C GLU A 22 2.23 -3.51 -21.39
N SER A 23 0.94 -3.18 -21.48
CA SER A 23 0.34 -2.24 -20.54
C SER A 23 0.38 -2.84 -19.14
N TRP A 24 0.53 -1.99 -18.12
CA TRP A 24 0.57 -2.46 -16.73
C TRP A 24 -0.70 -3.26 -16.37
N GLN A 25 -1.84 -2.89 -16.96
CA GLN A 25 -3.10 -3.62 -16.79
C GLN A 25 -2.96 -5.08 -17.26
N SER A 26 -2.40 -5.31 -18.45
CA SER A 26 -2.22 -6.66 -18.97
C SER A 26 -1.26 -7.47 -18.10
N VAL A 27 -0.19 -6.84 -17.62
CA VAL A 27 0.78 -7.47 -16.72
C VAL A 27 0.11 -7.88 -15.39
N TYR A 28 -0.72 -7.02 -14.78
CA TYR A 28 -1.44 -7.36 -13.55
C TYR A 28 -2.51 -8.43 -13.73
N VAL A 29 -3.28 -8.40 -14.83
CA VAL A 29 -4.26 -9.45 -15.11
C VAL A 29 -3.56 -10.81 -15.19
N LYS A 30 -2.45 -10.91 -15.94
CA LYS A 30 -1.65 -12.14 -16.05
C LYS A 30 -1.06 -12.58 -14.71
N TYR A 31 -0.56 -11.63 -13.92
CA TYR A 31 0.00 -11.91 -12.60
C TYR A 31 -1.09 -12.48 -11.67
N LEU A 32 -2.24 -11.82 -11.58
CA LEU A 32 -3.36 -12.24 -10.73
C LEU A 32 -3.90 -13.62 -11.16
N ASP A 33 -4.11 -13.84 -12.47
CA ASP A 33 -4.46 -15.17 -13.00
C ASP A 33 -3.46 -16.24 -12.54
N SER A 34 -2.15 -15.98 -12.72
CA SER A 34 -1.09 -16.95 -12.39
C SER A 34 -1.01 -17.27 -10.89
N ILE A 35 -1.14 -16.28 -10.01
CA ILE A 35 -1.04 -16.52 -8.57
C ILE A 35 -2.23 -17.37 -8.10
N PHE A 36 -3.45 -17.08 -8.56
CA PHE A 36 -4.63 -17.85 -8.16
C PHE A 36 -4.65 -19.27 -8.75
N GLU A 37 -4.17 -19.46 -9.98
CA GLU A 37 -4.07 -20.79 -10.61
C GLU A 37 -3.02 -21.69 -9.93
N SER A 38 -1.86 -21.13 -9.56
CA SER A 38 -0.78 -21.89 -8.93
C SER A 38 -1.09 -22.30 -7.48
N ARG A 39 -2.08 -21.67 -6.83
CA ARG A 39 -2.32 -21.76 -5.38
C ARG A 39 -1.08 -21.39 -4.55
N ASP A 40 -0.12 -20.68 -5.13
CA ASP A 40 1.05 -20.15 -4.43
C ASP A 40 0.72 -18.86 -3.64
N THR A 41 -0.56 -18.44 -3.66
CA THR A 41 -1.04 -17.26 -2.93
C THR A 41 -1.27 -17.59 -1.47
N PHE A 42 -0.91 -16.63 -0.63
CA PHE A 42 -1.25 -16.57 0.78
C PHE A 42 -2.51 -15.70 0.96
N LEU A 43 -3.29 -15.55 -0.12
CA LEU A 43 -4.47 -14.70 -0.11
C LEU A 43 -5.68 -15.52 0.29
N ASP A 44 -6.28 -15.12 1.40
CA ASP A 44 -7.49 -15.74 1.93
C ASP A 44 -8.76 -15.11 1.31
N PRO A 45 -9.93 -15.77 1.41
CA PRO A 45 -11.18 -15.23 0.87
C PRO A 45 -11.54 -13.83 1.41
N ASN A 46 -11.09 -13.51 2.62
CA ASN A 46 -11.35 -12.25 3.30
C ASN A 46 -10.28 -11.18 3.05
N ASP A 47 -9.30 -11.46 2.18
CA ASP A 47 -8.27 -10.50 1.84
C ASP A 47 -8.79 -9.45 0.84
N GLU A 48 -8.13 -8.30 0.84
CA GLU A 48 -8.40 -7.17 -0.07
C GLU A 48 -7.25 -7.04 -1.07
N LEU A 49 -7.58 -6.78 -2.34
CA LEU A 49 -6.64 -6.30 -3.35
C LEU A 49 -6.85 -4.81 -3.57
N VAL A 50 -5.77 -4.02 -3.57
CA VAL A 50 -5.78 -2.57 -3.74
C VAL A 50 -4.88 -2.16 -4.89
N LEU A 51 -5.37 -1.26 -5.74
CA LEU A 51 -4.57 -0.52 -6.72
C LEU A 51 -4.44 0.93 -6.27
N ILE A 52 -3.20 1.39 -6.09
CA ILE A 52 -2.88 2.72 -5.57
C ILE A 52 -1.56 3.23 -6.15
N ASP A 53 -1.52 4.45 -6.67
CA ASP A 53 -0.31 5.05 -7.27
C ASP A 53 0.42 5.91 -6.23
N LEU A 54 1.36 5.30 -5.52
CA LEU A 54 2.05 5.87 -4.35
C LEU A 54 3.15 6.87 -4.73
N ASP A 55 3.64 6.87 -5.98
CA ASP A 55 4.62 7.83 -6.50
C ASP A 55 4.07 8.76 -7.59
N ILE A 56 2.75 8.69 -7.88
CA ILE A 56 2.01 9.56 -8.80
C ILE A 56 2.61 9.49 -10.23
N ASN A 57 2.94 8.28 -10.68
CA ASN A 57 3.57 8.05 -11.99
C ASN A 57 2.58 7.56 -13.08
N GLY A 58 1.31 7.32 -12.72
CA GLY A 58 0.26 6.81 -13.62
C GLY A 58 0.18 5.28 -13.73
N ILE A 59 1.02 4.55 -12.99
CA ILE A 59 1.03 3.09 -12.87
C ILE A 59 0.80 2.77 -11.38
N PRO A 60 -0.38 2.26 -11.00
CA PRO A 60 -0.65 1.95 -9.60
C PRO A 60 0.18 0.76 -9.13
N GLU A 61 0.60 0.77 -7.87
CA GLU A 61 1.04 -0.41 -7.13
C GLU A 61 -0.15 -1.33 -6.85
N LEU A 62 0.06 -2.65 -7.00
CA LEU A 62 -0.88 -3.67 -6.55
C LEU A 62 -0.44 -4.18 -5.17
N LEU A 63 -1.30 -3.95 -4.19
CA LEU A 63 -1.17 -4.48 -2.84
C LEU A 63 -2.26 -5.52 -2.58
N GLY A 64 -1.97 -6.53 -1.80
CA GLY A 64 -2.94 -7.55 -1.44
C GLY A 64 -2.63 -8.21 -0.11
N GLY A 65 -3.65 -8.42 0.72
CA GLY A 65 -3.47 -9.05 2.02
C GLY A 65 -4.66 -8.94 2.94
N SER A 66 -4.46 -9.34 4.19
CA SER A 66 -5.55 -9.44 5.17
C SER A 66 -5.74 -8.12 5.90
N VAL A 67 -6.98 -7.65 6.01
CA VAL A 67 -7.38 -6.45 6.78
C VAL A 67 -7.82 -6.85 8.20
N GLY A 68 -7.01 -7.70 8.84
CA GLY A 68 -7.32 -8.33 10.12
C GLY A 68 -6.97 -7.46 11.34
N ARG A 69 -7.85 -7.48 12.36
CA ARG A 69 -7.67 -6.71 13.60
C ARG A 69 -6.42 -7.09 14.43
N LEU A 70 -5.97 -8.35 14.36
CA LEU A 70 -4.83 -8.83 15.14
C LEU A 70 -3.51 -8.63 14.38
N THR A 71 -3.49 -9.10 13.14
CA THR A 71 -2.39 -8.93 12.19
C THR A 71 -3.01 -8.63 10.83
N SER A 72 -2.42 -7.70 10.09
CA SER A 72 -2.83 -7.37 8.73
C SER A 72 -1.67 -7.57 7.76
N PRO A 73 -1.21 -8.82 7.51
CA PRO A 73 -0.11 -9.08 6.59
C PRO A 73 -0.39 -8.56 5.18
N ILE A 74 0.62 -7.95 4.56
CA ILE A 74 0.66 -7.69 3.11
C ILE A 74 1.33 -8.90 2.45
N ASN A 75 0.59 -9.62 1.62
CA ASN A 75 0.99 -10.86 0.95
C ASN A 75 1.41 -10.62 -0.51
N VAL A 76 0.86 -9.59 -1.14
CA VAL A 76 1.20 -9.11 -2.48
C VAL A 76 1.59 -7.65 -2.36
N ALA A 77 2.75 -7.29 -2.91
CA ALA A 77 3.19 -5.90 -3.05
C ALA A 77 4.08 -5.78 -4.28
N ILE A 78 3.51 -5.29 -5.39
CA ILE A 78 4.19 -5.20 -6.67
C ILE A 78 3.85 -3.90 -7.42
N THR A 79 4.73 -3.51 -8.34
CA THR A 79 4.47 -2.46 -9.33
C THR A 79 4.90 -2.92 -10.73
N VAL A 80 4.55 -2.19 -11.80
CA VAL A 80 5.04 -2.45 -13.15
C VAL A 80 6.06 -1.40 -13.56
N ARG A 81 7.29 -1.82 -13.89
CA ARG A 81 8.32 -0.94 -14.45
C ARG A 81 8.89 -1.55 -15.72
N GLY A 82 8.88 -0.78 -16.81
CA GLY A 82 9.35 -1.28 -18.12
C GLY A 82 8.61 -2.52 -18.61
N GLY A 83 7.31 -2.65 -18.28
CA GLY A 83 6.48 -3.79 -18.67
C GLY A 83 6.75 -5.07 -17.87
N LYS A 84 7.46 -4.99 -16.73
CA LYS A 84 7.77 -6.13 -15.87
C LYS A 84 7.32 -5.89 -14.44
N ILE A 85 6.98 -6.98 -13.76
CA ILE A 85 6.71 -6.98 -12.32
C ILE A 85 7.98 -6.64 -11.55
N VAL A 86 7.85 -5.69 -10.64
CA VAL A 86 8.83 -5.35 -9.62
C VAL A 86 8.20 -5.58 -8.27
N HIS A 87 8.84 -6.42 -7.44
CA HIS A 87 8.40 -6.62 -6.07
C HIS A 87 8.82 -5.45 -5.20
N LEU A 88 7.85 -4.92 -4.43
CA LEU A 88 8.08 -3.80 -3.56
C LEU A 88 8.71 -4.26 -2.24
N LYS A 89 9.54 -3.39 -1.69
CA LYS A 89 10.15 -3.52 -0.37
C LYS A 89 9.48 -2.53 0.58
N HIS A 90 9.72 -2.71 1.87
CA HIS A 90 9.25 -1.78 2.88
C HIS A 90 10.39 -1.29 3.77
N LYS A 91 10.34 -0.01 4.12
CA LYS A 91 11.22 0.59 5.12
C LYS A 91 10.46 1.63 5.93
N GLY A 92 10.53 1.51 7.25
CA GLY A 92 9.94 2.48 8.15
C GLY A 92 9.16 1.84 9.28
N ALA A 93 8.28 2.65 9.87
CA ALA A 93 7.44 2.27 10.99
C ALA A 93 6.16 1.57 10.53
N GLY A 94 5.57 0.78 11.41
CA GLY A 94 4.28 0.12 11.24
C GLY A 94 3.92 -0.62 12.51
N ILE A 95 2.68 -1.10 12.61
CA ILE A 95 2.12 -1.72 13.82
C ILE A 95 1.74 -3.16 13.54
N SER A 96 0.95 -3.41 12.50
CA SER A 96 0.27 -4.69 12.28
C SER A 96 0.76 -5.47 11.07
N GLY A 97 1.87 -5.01 10.46
CA GLY A 97 2.60 -5.81 9.48
C GLY A 97 2.99 -7.16 10.07
N ALA A 98 3.17 -8.16 9.21
CA ALA A 98 3.33 -9.51 9.71
C ALA A 98 4.66 -9.72 10.45
N PRO A 99 4.71 -10.67 11.41
CA PRO A 99 5.96 -11.18 11.95
C PRO A 99 6.85 -11.79 10.83
N ILE A 100 8.06 -12.24 11.21
CA ILE A 100 9.15 -12.79 10.39
C ILE A 100 8.73 -13.75 9.24
N GLU A 101 7.52 -14.31 9.29
CA GLU A 101 6.95 -15.29 8.35
C GLU A 101 6.17 -14.71 7.15
N SER A 102 5.90 -13.40 7.08
CA SER A 102 5.35 -12.82 5.83
C SER A 102 6.37 -12.84 4.70
N LYS A 103 5.91 -13.22 3.50
CA LYS A 103 6.72 -13.21 2.27
C LYS A 103 7.28 -11.83 1.93
N THR A 104 6.58 -10.74 2.28
CA THR A 104 7.02 -9.37 1.97
C THR A 104 7.87 -8.74 3.07
N ARG A 105 7.73 -9.21 4.32
CA ARG A 105 8.40 -8.69 5.54
C ARG A 105 8.12 -7.19 5.81
N PHE A 106 6.91 -6.74 5.50
CA PHE A 106 6.51 -5.36 5.77
C PHE A 106 6.19 -5.18 7.25
N HIS A 107 6.66 -4.08 7.85
CA HIS A 107 6.30 -3.74 9.24
C HIS A 107 4.94 -3.04 9.33
N ILE A 108 4.46 -2.45 8.23
CA ILE A 108 3.14 -1.85 8.13
C ILE A 108 2.12 -2.89 7.64
N GLY A 109 0.90 -2.84 8.19
CA GLY A 109 -0.18 -3.75 7.81
C GLY A 109 -0.99 -3.30 6.59
N MET A 110 -1.69 -4.25 5.96
CA MET A 110 -2.64 -4.02 4.87
C MET A 110 -3.78 -3.10 5.29
N TRP A 111 -4.10 -3.03 6.59
CA TRP A 111 -5.05 -2.07 7.15
C TRP A 111 -4.72 -0.63 6.72
N ALA A 112 -3.44 -0.23 6.74
CA ALA A 112 -3.01 1.10 6.31
C ALA A 112 -3.27 1.44 4.84
N PHE A 113 -3.58 0.44 4.02
CA PHE A 113 -3.86 0.57 2.60
C PHE A 113 -5.30 0.23 2.24
N SER A 114 -6.13 -0.16 3.22
CA SER A 114 -7.51 -0.59 2.96
C SER A 114 -8.35 0.58 2.45
N VAL A 115 -8.92 0.40 1.26
CA VAL A 115 -9.84 1.36 0.65
C VAL A 115 -11.26 1.11 1.15
N GLN A 116 -11.64 -0.16 1.35
CA GLN A 116 -12.97 -0.52 1.87
C GLN A 116 -13.24 0.08 3.24
N ASP A 117 -12.25 0.04 4.13
CA ASP A 117 -12.36 0.59 5.47
C ASP A 117 -11.95 2.07 5.55
N SER A 118 -11.68 2.72 4.41
CA SER A 118 -11.33 4.15 4.30
C SER A 118 -10.11 4.56 5.14
N ASN A 119 -9.14 3.66 5.30
CA ASN A 119 -7.96 3.90 6.14
C ASN A 119 -6.82 4.59 5.41
N ILE A 120 -6.88 4.67 4.07
CA ILE A 120 -5.91 5.40 3.26
C ILE A 120 -6.56 6.60 2.57
N ALA A 121 -5.91 7.75 2.71
CA ALA A 121 -6.32 8.98 2.05
C ALA A 121 -5.12 9.71 1.44
N LEU A 122 -5.37 10.41 0.33
CA LEU A 122 -4.37 11.26 -0.32
C LEU A 122 -4.57 12.71 0.11
N TYR A 123 -3.47 13.37 0.42
CA TYR A 123 -3.44 14.78 0.76
C TYR A 123 -2.44 15.52 -0.11
N ARG A 124 -2.64 16.84 -0.24
CA ARG A 124 -1.68 17.77 -0.79
C ARG A 124 -1.21 18.73 0.30
N GLY A 125 0.10 18.86 0.47
CA GLY A 125 0.71 19.77 1.45
C GLY A 125 2.04 20.30 0.92
N ASN A 126 2.28 21.61 1.05
CA ASN A 126 3.51 22.28 0.58
C ASN A 126 3.91 21.92 -0.86
N GLY A 127 2.93 21.74 -1.75
CA GLY A 127 3.17 21.40 -3.16
C GLY A 127 3.40 19.91 -3.46
N HIS A 128 3.41 19.03 -2.46
CA HIS A 128 3.63 17.59 -2.62
C HIS A 128 2.39 16.77 -2.26
N TYR A 129 2.24 15.62 -2.91
CA TYR A 129 1.24 14.60 -2.58
C TYR A 129 1.75 13.69 -1.46
N ILE A 130 0.87 13.36 -0.52
CA ILE A 130 1.19 12.58 0.68
C ILE A 130 0.04 11.61 0.92
N PHE A 131 0.29 10.31 0.83
CA PHE A 131 -0.67 9.33 1.33
C PHE A 131 -0.55 9.24 2.85
N ILE A 132 -1.69 9.16 3.52
CA ILE A 132 -1.76 8.91 4.95
C ILE A 132 -2.63 7.68 5.17
N GLY A 133 -2.04 6.66 5.80
CA GLY A 133 -2.70 5.41 6.15
C GLY A 133 -2.83 5.23 7.67
N GLU A 134 -3.92 4.65 8.13
CA GLU A 134 -4.10 4.17 9.51
C GLU A 134 -3.73 2.69 9.63
N ASP A 135 -2.71 2.39 10.43
CA ASP A 135 -2.35 1.02 10.81
C ASP A 135 -2.72 0.79 12.29
N GLY A 136 -3.05 -0.43 12.67
CA GLY A 136 -3.42 -0.73 14.05
C GLY A 136 -3.53 -2.21 14.36
N THR A 137 -3.53 -2.54 15.64
CA THR A 137 -3.86 -3.89 16.11
C THR A 137 -4.74 -3.79 17.35
N SER A 138 -5.67 -4.74 17.50
CA SER A 138 -6.53 -4.88 18.66
C SER A 138 -6.53 -6.34 19.10
N GLY A 139 -5.99 -6.58 20.29
CA GLY A 139 -6.07 -7.86 20.99
C GLY A 139 -7.17 -7.85 22.05
N LEU A 140 -7.23 -8.91 22.86
CA LEU A 140 -8.18 -8.99 23.99
C LEU A 140 -7.90 -7.92 25.04
N ASP A 141 -6.63 -7.65 25.35
CA ASP A 141 -6.26 -6.78 26.48
C ASP A 141 -6.01 -5.32 26.08
N SER A 142 -5.55 -5.08 24.86
CA SER A 142 -5.12 -3.77 24.42
C SER A 142 -5.41 -3.53 22.94
N TRP A 143 -5.40 -2.25 22.59
CA TRP A 143 -5.42 -1.79 21.21
C TRP A 143 -4.29 -0.81 20.99
N SER A 144 -3.87 -0.69 19.73
CA SER A 144 -3.02 0.38 19.25
C SER A 144 -3.42 0.78 17.84
N SER A 145 -3.28 2.07 17.54
CA SER A 145 -3.51 2.65 16.21
C SER A 145 -2.46 3.73 15.97
N GLY A 146 -2.05 3.90 14.73
CA GLY A 146 -1.13 4.94 14.30
C GLY A 146 -1.44 5.43 12.90
N LEU A 147 -1.14 6.71 12.66
CA LEU A 147 -1.23 7.32 11.35
C LEU A 147 0.17 7.41 10.75
N PHE A 148 0.30 7.07 9.46
CA PHE A 148 1.59 6.99 8.78
C PHE A 148 1.55 7.77 7.48
N GLU A 149 2.54 8.64 7.24
CA GLU A 149 2.84 9.13 5.89
C GLU A 149 3.40 7.96 5.08
N ILE A 150 2.86 7.73 3.88
CA ILE A 150 3.22 6.64 2.99
C ILE A 150 3.64 7.23 1.63
N LYS A 151 4.75 6.73 1.09
CA LYS A 151 5.21 7.06 -0.26
C LYS A 151 6.02 5.91 -0.87
N LEU A 152 6.11 5.89 -2.19
CA LEU A 152 7.03 5.00 -2.90
C LEU A 152 8.25 5.79 -3.40
N GLU A 153 9.46 5.29 -3.13
CA GLU A 153 10.68 5.80 -3.74
C GLU A 153 11.47 4.62 -4.33
N GLY A 154 11.63 4.61 -5.65
CA GLY A 154 12.20 3.46 -6.35
C GLY A 154 11.28 2.24 -6.19
N ASP A 155 11.81 1.14 -5.64
CA ASP A 155 11.06 -0.09 -5.35
C ASP A 155 10.66 -0.22 -3.88
N THR A 156 10.82 0.84 -3.08
CA THR A 156 10.66 0.78 -1.63
C THR A 156 9.54 1.69 -1.15
N ILE A 157 8.52 1.11 -0.53
CA ILE A 157 7.49 1.82 0.22
C ILE A 157 8.11 2.32 1.53
N TYR A 158 8.06 3.62 1.72
CA TYR A 158 8.50 4.29 2.93
C TYR A 158 7.31 4.69 3.78
N THR A 159 7.41 4.39 5.07
CA THR A 159 6.38 4.78 6.05
C THR A 159 7.00 5.58 7.19
N LYS A 160 6.36 6.68 7.55
CA LYS A 160 6.78 7.55 8.65
C LYS A 160 5.60 7.83 9.58
N GLN A 161 5.77 7.45 10.84
CA GLN A 161 4.74 7.65 11.86
C GLN A 161 4.47 9.15 12.08
N ILE A 162 3.21 9.54 11.92
CA ILE A 162 2.66 10.85 12.30
C ILE A 162 2.25 10.80 13.76
N SER A 163 1.54 9.75 14.14
CA SER A 163 0.97 9.60 15.47
C SER A 163 0.85 8.14 15.86
N TYR A 164 0.75 7.90 17.17
CA TYR A 164 0.46 6.60 17.74
C TYR A 164 -0.37 6.78 19.00
N ALA A 165 -1.40 5.96 19.15
CA ALA A 165 -2.19 5.84 20.35
C ALA A 165 -2.33 4.36 20.73
N SER A 166 -2.33 4.07 22.02
CA SER A 166 -2.64 2.74 22.52
C SER A 166 -3.32 2.83 23.87
N GLY A 167 -4.09 1.80 24.22
CA GLY A 167 -4.79 1.75 25.50
C GLY A 167 -5.36 0.38 25.79
N PRO A 168 -6.08 0.25 26.90
CA PRO A 168 -6.75 -0.99 27.27
C PRO A 168 -7.93 -1.20 26.32
N ASN A 169 -8.22 -2.47 25.99
CA ASN A 169 -9.39 -2.78 25.18
C ASN A 169 -10.66 -2.43 25.98
N PRO A 170 -11.55 -1.55 25.47
CA PRO A 170 -12.75 -1.14 26.21
C PRO A 170 -13.75 -2.27 26.45
N PHE A 171 -13.61 -3.39 25.73
CA PHE A 171 -14.44 -4.59 25.91
C PHE A 171 -13.86 -5.57 26.94
N ASN A 172 -12.64 -5.34 27.43
CA ASN A 172 -12.05 -6.14 28.49
C ASN A 172 -12.33 -5.51 29.86
N VAL A 173 -13.40 -6.01 30.48
CA VAL A 173 -13.76 -5.71 31.87
C VAL A 173 -13.14 -6.81 32.74
N CYS A 174 -11.81 -6.87 32.86
CA CYS A 174 -11.21 -7.77 33.85
C CYS A 174 -11.23 -7.11 35.23
N ASP A 175 -12.11 -7.62 36.10
CA ASP A 175 -12.19 -7.21 37.50
C ASP A 175 -10.84 -7.44 38.19
N GLY A 176 -10.18 -6.36 38.61
CA GLY A 176 -8.95 -6.40 39.40
C GLY A 176 -7.63 -6.27 38.63
N CYS A 177 -7.65 -6.08 37.30
CA CYS A 177 -6.45 -5.74 36.55
C CYS A 177 -6.17 -4.23 36.61
N GLU A 178 -4.90 -3.83 36.80
CA GLU A 178 -4.49 -2.46 36.48
C GLU A 178 -4.55 -2.29 34.96
N ALA A 179 -5.58 -1.60 34.46
CA ALA A 179 -5.67 -1.29 33.03
C ALA A 179 -4.42 -0.50 32.60
N GLU A 180 -3.77 -0.91 31.51
CA GLU A 180 -2.67 -0.13 30.96
C GLU A 180 -3.16 1.30 30.68
N PRO A 181 -2.44 2.35 31.10
CA PRO A 181 -2.86 3.72 30.83
C PRO A 181 -2.81 3.99 29.33
N GLU A 182 -3.72 4.83 28.84
CA GLU A 182 -3.66 5.34 27.47
C GLU A 182 -2.31 6.04 27.22
N LYS A 183 -1.65 5.70 26.12
CA LYS A 183 -0.37 6.24 25.69
C LYS A 183 -0.54 6.94 24.35
N TYR A 184 -0.01 8.15 24.23
CA TYR A 184 -0.09 8.97 23.02
C TYR A 184 1.28 9.46 22.58
N LYS A 185 1.54 9.41 21.27
CA LYS A 185 2.77 9.94 20.65
C LYS A 185 2.46 10.75 19.40
N LEU A 186 3.22 11.82 19.20
CA LEU A 186 3.33 12.53 17.92
C LEU A 186 4.75 12.34 17.39
N GLY A 187 4.87 11.69 16.23
CA GLY A 187 6.15 11.12 15.78
C GLY A 187 6.71 10.18 16.84
N THR A 188 7.90 10.49 17.35
CA THR A 188 8.58 9.71 18.40
C THR A 188 8.38 10.27 19.81
N GLN A 189 7.72 11.42 19.97
CA GLN A 189 7.59 12.10 21.25
C GLN A 189 6.31 11.68 21.97
N SER A 190 6.43 11.21 23.21
CA SER A 190 5.29 11.00 24.11
C SER A 190 4.69 12.33 24.54
N VAL A 191 3.36 12.43 24.49
CA VAL A 191 2.60 13.65 24.78
C VAL A 191 1.34 13.33 25.58
N SER A 192 0.73 14.34 26.19
CA SER A 192 -0.61 14.19 26.77
C SER A 192 -1.69 14.00 25.69
N ARG A 193 -2.86 13.47 26.06
CA ARG A 193 -4.01 13.34 25.15
C ARG A 193 -4.40 14.67 24.50
N THR A 194 -4.45 15.74 25.28
CA THR A 194 -4.81 17.07 24.76
C THR A 194 -3.78 17.59 23.76
N GLU A 195 -2.48 17.35 23.99
CA GLU A 195 -1.43 17.72 23.03
C GLU A 195 -1.47 16.85 21.77
N TYR A 196 -1.78 15.56 21.90
CA TYR A 196 -2.00 14.64 20.79
C TYR A 196 -3.11 15.14 19.86
N GLU A 197 -4.30 15.41 20.40
CA GLU A 197 -5.45 15.90 19.64
C GLU A 197 -5.17 17.25 18.96
N LYS A 198 -4.56 18.20 19.69
CA LYS A 198 -4.15 19.49 19.13
C LYS A 198 -3.08 19.34 18.04
N GLY A 199 -2.15 18.42 18.21
CA GLY A 199 -1.08 18.13 17.27
C GLY A 199 -1.61 17.55 15.97
N LEU A 200 -2.51 16.58 16.04
CA LEU A 200 -3.20 16.03 14.87
C LEU A 200 -4.00 17.10 14.13
N LYS A 201 -4.80 17.90 14.85
CA LYS A 201 -5.55 18.99 14.24
C LYS A 201 -4.64 19.97 13.50
N ARG A 202 -3.49 20.34 14.08
CA ARG A 202 -2.49 21.22 13.45
C ARG A 202 -1.79 20.56 12.27
N TYR A 203 -1.56 19.25 12.35
CA TYR A 203 -0.94 18.49 11.27
C TYR A 203 -1.84 18.51 10.03
N PHE A 204 -3.11 18.08 10.19
CA PHE A 204 -4.08 18.04 9.09
C PHE A 204 -4.58 19.40 8.63
N SER A 205 -4.56 20.45 9.47
CA SER A 205 -4.97 21.80 9.04
C SER A 205 -4.08 22.42 7.95
N ARG A 206 -2.95 21.78 7.63
CA ARG A 206 -2.01 22.22 6.59
C ARG A 206 -2.09 21.37 5.32
N LEU A 207 -3.04 20.44 5.29
CA LEU A 207 -3.23 19.47 4.23
C LEU A 207 -4.60 19.68 3.59
N GLU A 208 -4.64 19.57 2.27
CA GLU A 208 -5.87 19.53 1.49
C GLU A 208 -6.13 18.10 1.07
N ALA A 209 -7.31 17.56 1.35
CA ALA A 209 -7.68 16.22 0.91
C ALA A 209 -7.85 16.20 -0.61
N VAL A 210 -7.32 15.17 -1.27
CA VAL A 210 -7.42 14.96 -2.71
C VAL A 210 -7.93 13.55 -2.95
N ASP A 211 -8.72 13.37 -4.00
CA ASP A 211 -9.12 12.02 -4.43
C ASP A 211 -7.87 11.19 -4.73
N SER A 212 -7.70 10.04 -4.09
CA SER A 212 -6.56 9.15 -4.30
C SER A 212 -6.62 8.41 -5.64
N GLY A 213 -7.82 8.22 -6.20
CA GLY A 213 -8.06 7.28 -7.29
C GLY A 213 -7.79 5.82 -6.91
N ALA A 214 -7.54 5.52 -5.62
CA ALA A 214 -7.30 4.16 -5.17
C ALA A 214 -8.59 3.35 -5.28
N VAL A 215 -8.46 2.10 -5.74
CA VAL A 215 -9.59 1.19 -5.90
C VAL A 215 -9.26 -0.14 -5.24
N SER A 216 -10.27 -0.87 -4.82
CA SER A 216 -10.08 -2.19 -4.24
C SER A 216 -11.17 -3.19 -4.61
N ILE A 217 -10.86 -4.47 -4.36
CA ILE A 217 -11.79 -5.58 -4.54
C ILE A 217 -11.49 -6.67 -3.52
N ASP A 218 -12.54 -7.34 -3.03
CA ASP A 218 -12.37 -8.53 -2.20
C ASP A 218 -11.84 -9.71 -3.01
N VAL A 219 -10.93 -10.49 -2.40
CA VAL A 219 -10.34 -11.66 -3.06
C VAL A 219 -11.40 -12.72 -3.44
N TRP A 220 -12.42 -12.94 -2.62
CA TRP A 220 -13.51 -13.89 -2.95
C TRP A 220 -14.30 -13.53 -4.23
N LYS A 221 -14.25 -12.27 -4.70
CA LYS A 221 -14.90 -11.86 -5.96
C LYS A 221 -14.08 -12.26 -7.19
N VAL A 222 -12.76 -12.32 -7.07
CA VAL A 222 -11.84 -12.64 -8.17
C VAL A 222 -11.45 -14.11 -8.20
N TYR A 223 -11.68 -14.86 -7.11
CA TYR A 223 -11.39 -16.28 -7.03
C TYR A 223 -12.51 -17.04 -6.28
N ASP A 224 -13.07 -18.05 -6.93
CA ASP A 224 -14.04 -18.98 -6.35
C ASP A 224 -13.27 -20.10 -5.62
N PHE A 225 -13.19 -20.00 -4.30
CA PHE A 225 -12.46 -20.95 -3.45
C PHE A 225 -13.12 -22.34 -3.39
N ASP A 226 -14.44 -22.42 -3.56
CA ASP A 226 -15.18 -23.69 -3.56
C ASP A 226 -14.89 -24.50 -4.82
N LYS A 227 -14.84 -23.82 -5.98
CA LYS A 227 -14.58 -24.45 -7.28
C LYS A 227 -13.12 -24.43 -7.70
N GLY A 228 -12.27 -23.68 -6.99
CA GLY A 228 -10.88 -23.42 -7.34
C GLY A 228 -10.75 -22.76 -8.71
N LYS A 229 -11.57 -21.74 -9.00
CA LYS A 229 -11.62 -21.08 -10.32
C LYS A 229 -11.40 -19.59 -10.23
N VAL A 230 -10.54 -19.09 -11.12
CA VAL A 230 -10.32 -17.65 -11.30
C VAL A 230 -11.51 -17.02 -12.02
N ASN A 231 -11.99 -15.89 -11.50
CA ASN A 231 -12.97 -15.04 -12.15
C ASN A 231 -12.25 -13.92 -12.90
N ARG A 232 -11.71 -14.26 -14.07
CA ARG A 232 -10.91 -13.34 -14.90
C ARG A 232 -11.64 -12.05 -15.25
N GLN A 233 -12.95 -12.13 -15.48
CA GLN A 233 -13.75 -10.93 -15.75
C GLN A 233 -13.67 -9.94 -14.59
N LYS A 234 -13.77 -10.42 -13.34
CA LYS A 234 -13.65 -9.55 -12.16
C LYS A 234 -12.25 -8.98 -11.95
N ILE A 235 -11.21 -9.75 -12.29
CA ILE A 235 -9.83 -9.24 -12.32
C ILE A 235 -9.71 -8.10 -13.33
N GLU A 236 -10.20 -8.29 -14.56
CA GLU A 236 -10.14 -7.25 -15.59
C GLU A 236 -10.96 -6.01 -15.23
N GLU A 237 -12.16 -6.18 -14.65
CA GLU A 237 -12.98 -5.07 -14.15
C GLU A 237 -12.26 -4.28 -13.06
N PHE A 238 -11.65 -4.96 -12.09
CA PHE A 238 -10.87 -4.33 -11.02
C PHE A 238 -9.65 -3.57 -11.57
N VAL A 239 -8.88 -4.18 -12.46
CA VAL A 239 -7.68 -3.53 -13.02
C VAL A 239 -8.06 -2.31 -13.87
N ARG A 240 -9.18 -2.35 -14.58
CA ARG A 240 -9.68 -1.23 -15.39
C ARG A 240 -10.40 -0.15 -14.58
N SER A 241 -10.85 -0.45 -13.36
CA SER A 241 -11.53 0.55 -12.53
C SER A 241 -10.55 1.60 -11.99
N TYR A 242 -9.26 1.29 -11.95
CA TYR A 242 -8.22 2.29 -11.73
C TYR A 242 -8.04 3.12 -13.01
N GLY A 243 -8.52 4.37 -12.97
CA GLY A 243 -8.46 5.30 -14.09
C GLY A 243 -8.21 6.72 -13.59
N ARG A 244 -6.95 7.13 -13.63
CA ARG A 244 -6.52 8.54 -13.53
C ARG A 244 -5.97 9.01 -14.87
#